data_AF-A0A519V3E2-F1
#
_entry.id   AF-A0A519V3E2-F1
#
_cell.length_a   1.000
_cell.length_b   1.000
_cell.length_c   1.000
_cell.angle_alpha   90.00
_cell.angle_beta   90.00
_cell.angle_gamma   90.00
#
_symmetry.space_group_name_H-M   'P 1'
#
loop_
_entity.id
_entity.type
_entity.pdbx_description
1 polymer ?
#
loop_
_entity_poly.entity_id
_entity_poly.type
_entity_poly.pdbx_seq_one_letter_code
_entity_poly.pdbx_strand_id
1 'polypeptide(L)'
;METRSENSKPWSISKRFFTLLSIYFAFLMVDFTSSDELFPHFVYVFPFPDLIRLTEPYGESTPMGLAWTFVGYSSGYNLFTGGAEVLAGILLFYKRTTLFGSLVAMTVMANVVAMNFAYDIPVKIFSLNLLIMAAWIAWYDKDRLINFFFLNNVADPSVITYPYHTKWKKIVQLSLKSIAILFALYSTLYSDLNMAKEYGDAAPKAPLYGIYDVKTFNLKGELLAPLTTDSTRWKRMIIGYPGYARITKMTDSNVWMKLKVDTNAKTLKFTSTKDSTNQYILAYKKLGKDQLIVKGLVGKDAISIQFKQFDHTQLNLVKTGFHWINEYPNNR
;
A
#
# COMPACT_ATOMS: atom_id res chain seq x y z
N MET A 1 49.40 31.70 -6.49
CA MET A 1 50.09 30.53 -5.90
C MET A 1 49.47 30.26 -4.52
N GLU A 2 48.17 30.07 -4.50
CA GLU A 2 47.40 29.47 -3.40
C GLU A 2 46.67 28.27 -4.03
N THR A 3 45.97 27.42 -3.28
CA THR A 3 45.14 26.30 -3.78
C THR A 3 45.80 24.92 -3.99
N ARG A 4 46.63 24.46 -3.04
CA ARG A 4 46.83 23.00 -2.86
C ARG A 4 46.78 22.51 -1.40
N SER A 5 46.83 23.40 -0.40
CA SER A 5 46.98 23.01 1.02
C SER A 5 45.67 22.82 1.80
N GLU A 6 44.53 23.35 1.35
CA GLU A 6 43.25 23.14 2.06
C GLU A 6 42.56 21.80 1.75
N ASN A 7 42.86 21.21 0.60
CA ASN A 7 42.20 19.98 0.12
C ASN A 7 42.73 18.68 0.77
N SER A 8 43.74 18.75 1.63
CA SER A 8 44.25 17.59 2.39
C SER A 8 43.76 17.53 3.84
N LYS A 9 43.03 18.54 4.33
CA LYS A 9 42.53 18.55 5.71
C LYS A 9 41.39 17.53 5.87
N PRO A 10 41.39 16.72 6.95
CA PRO A 10 40.28 15.83 7.25
C PRO A 10 38.99 16.64 7.38
N TRP A 11 37.87 16.09 6.88
CA TRP A 11 36.57 16.75 7.00
C TRP A 11 36.25 17.12 8.44
N SER A 12 35.69 18.32 8.63
CA SER A 12 35.08 18.75 9.88
C SER A 12 33.98 17.78 10.32
N ILE A 13 33.71 17.75 11.62
CA ILE A 13 32.64 16.93 12.21
C ILE A 13 31.30 17.22 11.53
N SER A 14 30.99 18.49 11.26
CA SER A 14 29.78 18.92 10.56
C SER A 14 29.65 18.31 9.15
N LYS A 15 30.72 18.30 8.35
CA LYS A 15 30.73 17.72 6.99
C LYS A 15 30.56 16.20 7.01
N ARG A 16 31.14 15.52 8.01
CA ARG A 16 30.97 14.08 8.21
C ARG A 16 29.53 13.75 8.60
N PHE A 17 29.01 14.46 9.59
CA PHE A 17 27.63 14.30 10.07
C PHE A 17 26.62 14.52 8.94
N PHE A 18 26.72 15.63 8.19
CA PHE A 18 25.85 15.88 7.04
C PHE A 18 25.91 14.76 6.00
N THR A 19 27.11 14.26 5.69
CA THR A 19 27.28 13.19 4.69
C THR A 19 26.67 11.88 5.18
N LEU A 20 26.85 11.53 6.45
CA LEU A 20 26.27 10.33 7.04
C LEU A 20 24.76 10.43 7.13
N LEU A 21 24.22 11.58 7.56
CA LEU A 21 22.79 11.85 7.60
C LEU A 21 22.17 11.76 6.20
N SER A 22 22.82 12.33 5.17
CA SER A 22 22.33 12.25 3.79
C SER A 22 22.30 10.82 3.27
N ILE A 23 23.31 9.99 3.59
CA ILE A 23 23.34 8.58 3.21
C ILE A 23 22.29 7.79 3.97
N TYR A 24 22.16 8.01 5.29
CA TYR A 24 21.13 7.39 6.11
C TYR A 24 19.73 7.74 5.60
N PHE A 25 19.48 9.02 5.33
CA PHE A 25 18.22 9.49 4.76
C PHE A 25 17.99 8.95 3.34
N ALA A 26 19.04 8.79 2.53
CA ALA A 26 18.92 8.13 1.22
C ALA A 26 18.47 6.67 1.36
N PHE A 27 19.04 5.94 2.32
CA PHE A 27 18.57 4.60 2.65
C PHE A 27 17.14 4.64 3.14
N LEU A 28 16.79 5.57 4.04
CA LEU A 28 15.40 5.72 4.46
C LEU A 28 14.48 6.09 3.29
N MET A 29 14.87 6.86 2.27
CA MET A 29 13.97 7.12 1.14
C MET A 29 13.79 5.90 0.24
N VAL A 30 14.84 5.07 0.07
CA VAL A 30 14.74 3.79 -0.67
C VAL A 30 14.06 2.70 0.16
N ASP A 31 14.18 2.77 1.48
CA ASP A 31 13.66 1.78 2.41
C ASP A 31 12.27 2.14 2.93
N PHE A 32 11.90 3.41 3.10
CA PHE A 32 10.53 3.90 3.38
C PHE A 32 9.56 3.47 2.28
N THR A 33 10.07 3.46 1.05
CA THR A 33 9.50 2.80 -0.12
C THR A 33 9.20 1.29 0.11
N SER A 34 9.91 0.59 1.01
CA SER A 34 9.81 -0.86 1.21
C SER A 34 9.51 -1.38 2.63
N SER A 35 9.62 -0.55 3.67
CA SER A 35 9.75 -0.99 5.06
C SER A 35 9.01 -0.12 6.07
N ASP A 36 7.94 0.58 5.67
CA ASP A 36 7.03 1.09 6.71
C ASP A 36 6.50 -0.09 7.53
N GLU A 37 6.91 -0.12 8.79
CA GLU A 37 6.73 -1.17 9.80
C GLU A 37 5.27 -1.33 10.28
N LEU A 38 4.30 -1.05 9.40
CA LEU A 38 2.87 -1.21 9.61
C LEU A 38 2.15 -1.68 8.33
N PHE A 39 2.76 -2.61 7.57
CA PHE A 39 2.27 -3.29 6.35
C PHE A 39 2.88 -2.77 5.03
N PRO A 40 3.15 -3.64 4.03
CA PRO A 40 4.40 -3.46 3.31
C PRO A 40 4.24 -3.33 1.77
N HIS A 41 5.34 -2.96 1.10
CA HIS A 41 5.76 -3.32 -0.28
C HIS A 41 5.41 -2.46 -1.51
N PHE A 42 6.41 -2.20 -2.36
CA PHE A 42 6.35 -1.31 -3.53
C PHE A 42 5.56 -1.81 -4.76
N VAL A 43 5.03 -3.03 -4.72
CA VAL A 43 4.06 -3.58 -5.69
C VAL A 43 2.67 -3.80 -5.04
N TYR A 44 2.59 -3.47 -3.76
CA TYR A 44 1.57 -3.90 -2.82
C TYR A 44 1.00 -2.74 -2.00
N VAL A 45 1.70 -1.61 -2.01
CA VAL A 45 1.50 -0.50 -1.09
C VAL A 45 0.07 0.02 -1.22
N PHE A 46 -0.56 -0.20 -2.39
CA PHE A 46 -2.01 -0.22 -2.48
C PHE A 46 -2.47 -1.25 -3.52
N PRO A 47 -2.94 -2.46 -3.10
CA PRO A 47 -3.52 -3.39 -4.05
C PRO A 47 -4.78 -2.77 -4.66
N PHE A 48 -5.21 -3.27 -5.81
CA PHE A 48 -6.51 -2.88 -6.32
C PHE A 48 -7.58 -3.16 -5.25
N PRO A 49 -8.59 -2.28 -5.08
CA PRO A 49 -9.63 -2.46 -4.08
C PRO A 49 -10.23 -3.87 -4.13
N ASP A 50 -10.18 -4.58 -3.01
CA ASP A 50 -10.66 -5.96 -2.94
C ASP A 50 -12.20 -6.03 -3.04
N LEU A 51 -12.76 -7.24 -3.14
CA LEU A 51 -14.22 -7.43 -3.26
C LEU A 51 -15.01 -6.78 -2.11
N ILE A 52 -14.38 -6.72 -0.93
CA ILE A 52 -14.99 -6.14 0.26
C ILE A 52 -15.03 -4.62 0.12
N ARG A 53 -13.91 -3.99 -0.23
CA ARG A 53 -13.82 -2.54 -0.45
C ARG A 53 -14.70 -2.08 -1.61
N LEU A 54 -14.74 -2.85 -2.70
CA LEU A 54 -15.55 -2.57 -3.89
C LEU A 54 -17.06 -2.56 -3.63
N THR A 55 -17.51 -3.21 -2.55
CA THR A 55 -18.93 -3.27 -2.17
C THR A 55 -19.24 -2.48 -0.90
N GLU A 56 -18.25 -1.77 -0.36
CA GLU A 56 -18.43 -0.93 0.80
C GLU A 56 -19.17 0.35 0.41
N PRO A 57 -20.23 0.74 1.15
CA PRO A 57 -20.86 2.03 0.94
C PRO A 57 -19.86 3.15 1.15
N TYR A 58 -19.85 4.14 0.26
CA TYR A 58 -18.92 5.27 0.33
C TYR A 58 -18.99 6.00 1.69
N GLY A 59 -20.19 6.19 2.23
CA GLY A 59 -20.40 6.82 3.54
C GLY A 59 -19.87 6.03 4.75
N GLU A 60 -19.61 4.73 4.59
CA GLU A 60 -19.02 3.87 5.65
C GLU A 60 -17.50 3.78 5.53
N SER A 61 -16.89 4.40 4.52
CA SER A 61 -15.45 4.40 4.33
C SER A 61 -14.75 5.26 5.37
N THR A 62 -13.73 4.71 6.04
CA THR A 62 -12.87 5.50 6.93
C THR A 62 -11.95 6.42 6.11
N PRO A 63 -11.44 7.53 6.69
CA PRO A 63 -10.53 8.44 5.99
C PRO A 63 -9.31 7.71 5.39
N MET A 64 -8.63 6.87 6.17
CA MET A 64 -7.53 6.03 5.68
C MET A 64 -8.00 5.05 4.61
N GLY A 65 -9.16 4.40 4.78
CA GLY A 65 -9.71 3.49 3.78
C GLY A 65 -9.96 4.15 2.42
N LEU A 66 -10.44 5.39 2.44
CA LEU A 66 -10.66 6.20 1.24
C LEU A 66 -9.34 6.53 0.55
N ALA A 67 -8.34 6.99 1.30
CA ALA A 67 -6.99 7.24 0.81
C ALA A 67 -6.36 5.99 0.18
N TRP A 68 -6.49 4.82 0.82
CA TRP A 68 -5.93 3.57 0.33
C TRP A 68 -6.62 3.11 -0.94
N THR A 69 -7.94 3.30 -1.03
CA THR A 69 -8.73 2.97 -2.22
C THR A 69 -8.36 3.87 -3.39
N PHE A 70 -8.15 5.17 -3.13
CA PHE A 70 -7.73 6.14 -4.14
C PHE A 70 -6.38 5.78 -4.76
N VAL A 71 -5.36 5.53 -3.94
CA VAL A 71 -4.03 5.18 -4.45
C VAL A 71 -4.01 3.78 -5.06
N GLY A 72 -4.73 2.81 -4.46
CA GLY A 72 -4.77 1.42 -4.92
C GLY A 72 -5.50 1.19 -6.22
N TYR A 73 -6.51 2.00 -6.50
CA TYR A 73 -7.14 2.00 -7.82
C TYR A 73 -6.15 2.46 -8.91
N SER A 74 -5.30 3.45 -8.62
CA SER A 74 -4.46 4.10 -9.63
C SER A 74 -3.03 3.57 -9.62
N SER A 75 -2.81 2.45 -10.31
CA SER A 75 -1.47 1.85 -10.46
C SER A 75 -0.46 2.83 -11.08
N GLY A 76 -0.90 3.70 -11.99
CA GLY A 76 -0.05 4.74 -12.59
C GLY A 76 0.37 5.83 -11.61
N TYR A 77 -0.56 6.27 -10.74
CA TYR A 77 -0.23 7.22 -9.68
C TYR A 77 0.69 6.60 -8.63
N ASN A 78 0.43 5.34 -8.23
CA ASN A 78 1.29 4.60 -7.31
C ASN A 78 2.74 4.46 -7.85
N LEU A 79 2.89 4.09 -9.13
CA LEU A 79 4.20 4.01 -9.79
C LEU A 79 4.89 5.39 -9.86
N PHE A 80 4.14 6.45 -10.11
CA PHE A 80 4.67 7.81 -10.16
C PHE A 80 5.19 8.28 -8.79
N THR A 81 4.41 8.11 -7.73
CA THR A 81 4.80 8.53 -6.37
C THR A 81 5.96 7.70 -5.85
N GLY A 82 5.91 6.37 -5.99
CA GLY A 82 7.02 5.49 -5.60
C GLY A 82 8.27 5.76 -6.44
N GLY A 83 8.13 5.95 -7.75
CA GLY A 83 9.25 6.30 -8.62
C GLY A 83 9.95 7.59 -8.19
N ALA A 84 9.20 8.59 -7.71
CA ALA A 84 9.75 9.84 -7.19
C ALA A 84 10.53 9.64 -5.88
N GLU A 85 10.08 8.75 -4.98
CA GLU A 85 10.80 8.39 -3.74
C GLU A 85 12.14 7.72 -4.03
N VAL A 86 12.13 6.69 -4.88
CA VAL A 86 13.35 5.98 -5.29
C VAL A 86 14.32 6.92 -5.99
N LEU A 87 13.81 7.78 -6.88
CA LEU A 87 14.63 8.79 -7.54
C LEU A 87 15.29 9.73 -6.49
N ALA A 88 14.53 10.21 -5.51
CA ALA A 88 15.05 11.06 -4.45
C ALA A 88 16.15 10.35 -3.66
N GLY A 89 15.91 9.09 -3.25
CA GLY A 89 16.88 8.25 -2.56
C GLY A 89 18.17 8.08 -3.35
N ILE A 90 18.09 7.69 -4.63
CA ILE A 90 19.26 7.53 -5.51
C ILE A 90 20.04 8.84 -5.65
N LEU A 91 19.35 9.97 -5.82
CA LEU A 91 19.99 11.28 -5.96
C LEU A 91 20.71 11.71 -4.66
N LEU A 92 20.19 11.35 -3.49
CA LEU A 92 20.80 11.66 -2.20
C LEU A 92 22.14 10.93 -1.97
N PHE A 93 22.34 9.73 -2.54
CA PHE A 93 23.61 8.99 -2.45
C PHE A 93 24.80 9.70 -3.09
N TYR A 94 24.58 10.55 -4.08
CA TYR A 94 25.64 11.28 -4.79
C TYR A 94 25.70 12.73 -4.33
N LYS A 95 26.84 13.13 -3.73
CA LYS A 95 27.09 14.50 -3.24
C LYS A 95 26.77 15.62 -4.25
N ARG A 96 26.93 15.34 -5.54
CA ARG A 96 26.67 16.31 -6.62
C ARG A 96 25.18 16.57 -6.84
N THR A 97 24.35 15.58 -6.53
CA THR A 97 22.90 15.63 -6.70
C THR A 97 22.17 15.70 -5.37
N THR A 98 22.86 15.73 -4.22
CA THR A 98 22.23 15.75 -2.89
C THR A 98 21.25 16.91 -2.71
N LEU A 99 21.56 18.11 -3.21
CA LEU A 99 20.62 19.24 -3.16
C LEU A 99 19.35 18.97 -3.99
N PHE A 100 19.51 18.45 -5.21
CA PHE A 100 18.36 18.12 -6.04
C PHE A 100 17.54 16.98 -5.42
N GLY A 101 18.20 15.92 -4.96
CA GLY A 101 17.59 14.81 -4.26
C GLY A 101 16.85 15.23 -2.99
N SER A 102 17.38 16.16 -2.21
CA SER A 102 16.71 16.66 -1.00
C SER A 102 15.49 17.52 -1.33
N LEU A 103 15.52 18.31 -2.40
CA LEU A 103 14.33 19.06 -2.86
C LEU A 103 13.23 18.13 -3.39
N VAL A 104 13.60 17.09 -4.13
CA VAL A 104 12.65 16.04 -4.57
C VAL A 104 12.09 15.31 -3.35
N ALA A 105 12.94 14.85 -2.42
CA ALA A 105 12.51 14.20 -1.19
C ALA A 105 11.58 15.10 -0.35
N MET A 106 11.92 16.38 -0.21
CA MET A 106 11.10 17.34 0.53
C MET A 106 9.72 17.52 -0.10
N THR A 107 9.65 17.56 -1.43
CA THR A 107 8.37 17.65 -2.17
C THR A 107 7.52 16.41 -1.95
N VAL A 108 8.11 15.23 -2.08
CA VAL A 108 7.42 13.95 -1.88
C VAL A 108 6.97 13.80 -0.44
N MET A 109 7.86 14.04 0.53
CA MET A 109 7.52 13.94 1.95
C MET A 109 6.49 14.98 2.39
N ALA A 110 6.48 16.17 1.79
CA ALA A 110 5.44 17.17 2.05
C ALA A 110 4.05 16.66 1.64
N ASN A 111 3.96 16.00 0.47
CA ASN A 111 2.73 15.37 0.02
C ASN A 111 2.30 14.22 0.95
N VAL A 112 3.24 13.34 1.33
CA VAL A 112 2.98 12.22 2.27
C VAL A 112 2.50 12.75 3.63
N VAL A 113 3.17 13.76 4.20
CA VAL A 113 2.76 14.40 5.45
C VAL A 113 1.36 15.00 5.32
N ALA A 114 1.09 15.76 4.25
CA ALA A 114 -0.22 16.35 4.03
C ALA A 114 -1.32 15.27 3.98
N MET A 115 -1.09 14.18 3.25
CA MET A 115 -2.00 13.05 3.18
C MET A 115 -2.20 12.38 4.54
N ASN A 116 -1.12 12.19 5.31
CA ASN A 116 -1.16 11.56 6.64
C ASN A 116 -1.98 12.37 7.65
N PHE A 117 -1.86 13.70 7.60
CA PHE A 117 -2.67 14.57 8.44
C PHE A 117 -4.12 14.67 7.96
N ALA A 118 -4.35 14.76 6.66
CA ALA A 118 -5.69 14.94 6.07
C ALA A 118 -6.58 13.68 6.15
N TYR A 119 -5.99 12.49 6.02
CA TYR A 119 -6.70 11.20 6.01
C TYR A 119 -6.50 10.38 7.30
N ASP A 120 -5.99 11.02 8.36
CA ASP A 120 -5.79 10.39 9.68
C ASP A 120 -4.96 9.09 9.64
N ILE A 121 -3.92 9.08 8.82
CA ILE A 121 -3.05 7.90 8.66
C ILE A 121 -2.08 7.85 9.85
N PRO A 122 -1.91 6.70 10.54
CA PRO A 122 -1.18 6.61 11.81
C PRO A 122 0.37 6.66 11.68
N VAL A 123 0.93 7.38 10.70
CA VAL A 123 2.39 7.57 10.50
C VAL A 123 2.81 9.05 10.39
N LYS A 124 2.02 9.96 10.96
CA LYS A 124 2.22 11.43 10.93
C LYS A 124 3.57 11.87 11.50
N ILE A 125 3.94 11.36 12.69
CA ILE A 125 5.18 11.78 13.38
C ILE A 125 6.39 11.30 12.57
N PHE A 126 6.34 10.06 12.10
CA PHE A 126 7.44 9.48 11.33
C PHE A 126 7.66 10.21 10.01
N SER A 127 6.61 10.36 9.19
CA SER A 127 6.67 11.13 7.93
C SER A 127 7.09 12.59 8.13
N LEU A 128 6.70 13.22 9.24
CA LEU A 128 7.14 14.58 9.56
C LEU A 128 8.65 14.65 9.87
N ASN A 129 9.20 13.64 10.55
CA ASN A 129 10.65 13.56 10.79
C ASN A 129 11.42 13.44 9.45
N LEU A 130 10.93 12.63 8.51
CA LEU A 130 11.54 12.50 7.18
C LEU A 130 11.48 13.82 6.40
N LEU A 131 10.37 14.56 6.46
CA LEU A 131 10.25 15.90 5.86
C LEU A 131 11.27 16.87 6.48
N ILE A 132 11.43 16.86 7.81
CA ILE A 132 12.41 17.70 8.51
C ILE A 132 13.83 17.32 8.09
N MET A 133 14.15 16.03 7.94
CA MET A 133 15.46 15.59 7.45
C MET A 133 15.74 16.08 6.03
N ALA A 134 14.76 15.96 5.12
CA ALA A 134 14.88 16.47 3.74
C ALA A 134 15.13 18.00 3.73
N ALA A 135 14.34 18.75 4.51
CA ALA A 135 14.48 20.19 4.65
C ALA A 135 15.85 20.57 5.24
N TRP A 136 16.33 19.84 6.25
CA TRP A 136 17.64 20.08 6.85
C TRP A 136 18.79 19.82 5.87
N ILE A 137 18.69 18.77 5.05
CA ILE A 137 19.70 18.50 4.02
C ILE A 137 19.69 19.63 2.97
N ALA A 138 18.52 20.07 2.51
CA ALA A 138 18.39 21.21 1.60
C ALA A 138 18.89 22.53 2.22
N TRP A 139 18.71 22.72 3.53
CA TRP A 139 19.13 23.91 4.26
C TRP A 139 20.65 24.15 4.22
N TYR A 140 21.46 23.11 4.01
CA TYR A 140 22.90 23.27 3.87
C TYR A 140 23.29 24.18 2.69
N ASP A 141 22.48 24.20 1.63
CA ASP A 141 22.67 25.04 0.45
C ASP A 141 21.71 26.26 0.43
N LYS A 142 21.14 26.67 1.57
CA LYS A 142 20.14 27.74 1.66
C LYS A 142 20.58 29.06 1.00
N ASP A 143 21.83 29.47 1.18
CA ASP A 143 22.30 30.77 0.65
C ASP A 143 22.34 30.73 -0.88
N ARG A 144 22.68 29.57 -1.45
CA ARG A 144 22.65 29.33 -2.90
C ARG A 144 21.22 29.33 -3.42
N LEU A 145 20.30 28.68 -2.71
CA LEU A 145 18.87 28.67 -3.06
C LEU A 145 18.27 30.08 -2.99
N ILE A 146 18.60 30.86 -1.96
CA ILE A 146 18.11 32.24 -1.79
C ILE A 146 18.67 33.14 -2.88
N ASN A 147 19.97 33.05 -3.15
CA ASN A 147 20.62 33.81 -4.23
C ASN A 147 19.98 33.49 -5.58
N PHE A 148 19.76 32.21 -5.88
CA PHE A 148 19.20 31.77 -7.16
C PHE A 148 17.72 32.13 -7.34
N PHE A 149 16.85 31.79 -6.37
CA PHE A 149 15.40 31.93 -6.53
C PHE A 149 14.85 33.32 -6.19
N PHE A 150 15.44 34.01 -5.20
CA PHE A 150 14.84 35.23 -4.65
C PHE A 150 15.66 36.49 -4.92
N LEU A 151 16.99 36.41 -4.79
CA LEU A 151 17.85 37.59 -4.93
C LEU A 151 18.39 37.78 -6.36
N ASN A 152 18.18 36.81 -7.25
CA ASN A 152 18.72 36.80 -8.62
C ASN A 152 20.25 37.06 -8.67
N ASN A 153 20.96 36.56 -7.66
CA ASN A 153 22.40 36.67 -7.51
C ASN A 153 23.09 35.38 -8.00
N VAL A 154 24.39 35.48 -8.30
CA VAL A 154 25.20 34.31 -8.68
C VAL A 154 25.20 33.27 -7.56
N ALA A 155 24.87 32.02 -7.91
CA ALA A 155 24.92 30.88 -6.99
C ALA A 155 26.21 30.10 -7.17
N ASP A 156 27.13 30.22 -6.21
CA ASP A 156 28.43 29.55 -6.26
C ASP A 156 28.31 28.00 -6.29
N PRO A 157 29.35 27.28 -6.75
CA PRO A 157 29.40 25.83 -6.67
C PRO A 157 29.29 25.32 -5.22
N SER A 158 28.74 24.12 -5.03
CA SER A 158 28.60 23.51 -3.70
C SER A 158 29.96 23.35 -2.99
N VAL A 159 29.97 23.67 -1.70
CA VAL A 159 31.15 23.59 -0.81
C VAL A 159 31.54 22.14 -0.48
N ILE A 160 30.66 21.17 -0.74
CA ILE A 160 30.90 19.75 -0.40
C ILE A 160 31.66 19.06 -1.53
N THR A 161 32.99 19.06 -1.42
CA THR A 161 33.88 18.29 -2.31
C THR A 161 34.26 16.93 -1.73
N TYR A 162 34.63 15.99 -2.60
CA TYR A 162 35.23 14.72 -2.16
C TYR A 162 36.69 14.98 -1.71
N PRO A 163 37.16 14.36 -0.60
CA PRO A 163 38.50 14.58 -0.08
C PRO A 163 39.54 13.70 -0.79
N TYR A 164 39.11 12.80 -1.68
CA TYR A 164 39.98 11.82 -2.32
C TYR A 164 40.21 12.19 -3.78
N HIS A 165 41.47 12.51 -4.09
CA HIS A 165 41.90 12.87 -5.45
C HIS A 165 42.53 11.69 -6.20
N THR A 166 42.75 10.54 -5.54
CA THR A 166 43.34 9.34 -6.16
C THR A 166 42.27 8.54 -6.92
N LYS A 167 42.57 8.16 -8.18
CA LYS A 167 41.64 7.46 -9.08
C LYS A 167 41.06 6.18 -8.46
N TRP A 168 41.87 5.37 -7.78
CA TRP A 168 41.41 4.11 -7.18
C TRP A 168 40.42 4.30 -6.02
N LYS A 169 40.63 5.28 -5.12
CA LYS A 169 39.71 5.57 -4.01
C LYS A 169 38.34 6.04 -4.52
N LYS A 170 38.34 6.81 -5.61
CA LYS A 170 37.12 7.23 -6.29
C LYS A 170 36.37 6.04 -6.89
N ILE A 171 37.08 5.12 -7.56
CA ILE A 171 36.48 3.89 -8.11
C ILE A 171 35.86 3.06 -6.99
N VAL A 172 36.61 2.76 -5.92
CA VAL A 172 36.12 1.98 -4.77
C VAL A 172 34.87 2.61 -4.17
N GLN A 173 34.86 3.94 -3.95
CA GLN A 173 33.70 4.62 -3.41
C GLN A 173 32.46 4.55 -4.33
N LEU A 174 32.64 4.73 -5.63
CA LEU A 174 31.54 4.63 -6.60
C LEU A 174 31.01 3.20 -6.69
N SER A 175 31.91 2.20 -6.69
CA SER A 175 31.54 0.80 -6.66
C SER A 175 30.74 0.46 -5.41
N LEU A 176 31.21 0.85 -4.21
CA LEU A 176 30.50 0.61 -2.95
C LEU A 176 29.12 1.27 -2.91
N LYS A 177 29.00 2.51 -3.40
CA LYS A 177 27.69 3.19 -3.50
C LYS A 177 26.76 2.47 -4.46
N SER A 178 27.27 2.07 -5.62
CA SER A 178 26.47 1.36 -6.63
C SER A 178 26.00 0.01 -6.10
N ILE A 179 26.89 -0.73 -5.42
CA ILE A 179 26.55 -2.00 -4.75
C ILE A 179 25.49 -1.75 -3.68
N ALA A 180 25.63 -0.71 -2.84
CA ALA A 180 24.65 -0.40 -1.80
C ALA A 180 23.26 -0.06 -2.37
N ILE A 181 23.21 0.76 -3.43
CA ILE A 181 21.96 1.10 -4.12
C ILE A 181 21.34 -0.15 -4.76
N LEU A 182 22.14 -0.93 -5.51
CA LEU A 182 21.65 -2.15 -6.16
C LEU A 182 21.19 -3.19 -5.14
N PHE A 183 21.89 -3.32 -4.01
CA PHE A 183 21.49 -4.20 -2.93
C PHE A 183 20.16 -3.76 -2.32
N ALA A 184 20.00 -2.47 -1.98
CA ALA A 184 18.75 -1.92 -1.45
C ALA A 184 17.57 -2.14 -2.42
N LEU A 185 17.75 -1.78 -3.70
CA LEU A 185 16.73 -1.99 -4.74
C LEU A 185 16.40 -3.48 -4.92
N TYR A 186 17.40 -4.35 -4.90
CA TYR A 186 17.19 -5.78 -5.01
C TYR A 186 16.45 -6.35 -3.79
N SER A 187 16.85 -5.98 -2.58
CA SER A 187 16.19 -6.46 -1.36
C SER A 187 14.75 -6.01 -1.28
N THR A 188 14.47 -4.75 -1.63
CA THR A 188 13.12 -4.18 -1.74
C THR A 188 12.31 -4.97 -2.77
N LEU A 189 12.78 -5.04 -4.02
CA LEU A 189 12.06 -5.72 -5.10
C LEU A 189 11.83 -7.20 -4.78
N TYR A 190 12.81 -7.89 -4.19
CA TYR A 190 12.68 -9.28 -3.79
C TYR A 190 11.61 -9.46 -2.71
N SER A 191 11.61 -8.60 -1.68
CA SER A 191 10.59 -8.57 -0.62
C SER A 191 9.20 -8.35 -1.22
N ASP A 192 9.07 -7.35 -2.09
CA ASP A 192 7.80 -6.95 -2.69
C ASP A 192 7.24 -8.02 -3.63
N LEU A 193 8.10 -8.65 -4.44
CA LEU A 193 7.69 -9.75 -5.31
C LEU A 193 7.23 -10.97 -4.50
N ASN A 194 7.86 -11.24 -3.35
CA ASN A 194 7.43 -12.35 -2.50
C ASN A 194 6.08 -12.06 -1.86
N MET A 195 5.84 -10.84 -1.38
CA MET A 195 4.52 -10.49 -0.85
C MET A 195 3.46 -10.35 -1.93
N ALA A 196 3.80 -9.85 -3.11
CA ALA A 196 2.90 -9.83 -4.27
C ALA A 196 2.43 -11.24 -4.65
N LYS A 197 3.28 -12.26 -4.52
CA LYS A 197 2.87 -13.66 -4.75
C LYS A 197 1.90 -14.18 -3.68
N GLU A 198 2.10 -13.79 -2.42
CA GLU A 198 1.31 -14.33 -1.31
C GLU A 198 -0.04 -13.61 -1.15
N TYR A 199 -0.05 -12.29 -1.29
CA TYR A 199 -1.21 -11.49 -0.97
C TYR A 199 -1.76 -10.72 -2.20
N GLY A 200 -0.95 -10.48 -3.24
CA GLY A 200 -1.18 -9.41 -4.23
C GLY A 200 -2.34 -9.65 -5.17
N ASP A 201 -2.53 -8.74 -6.12
CA ASP A 201 -3.66 -8.83 -7.07
C ASP A 201 -3.63 -10.14 -7.88
N ALA A 202 -2.43 -10.64 -8.19
CA ALA A 202 -2.19 -11.91 -8.87
C ALA A 202 -2.02 -13.13 -7.93
N ALA A 203 -2.09 -12.93 -6.60
CA ALA A 203 -1.95 -14.03 -5.66
C ALA A 203 -3.07 -15.07 -5.82
N PRO A 204 -2.82 -16.35 -5.46
CA PRO A 204 -3.83 -17.41 -5.52
C PRO A 204 -5.11 -17.01 -4.79
N LYS A 205 -6.21 -16.92 -5.54
CA LYS A 205 -7.51 -16.55 -4.98
C LYS A 205 -8.02 -17.67 -4.07
N ALA A 206 -8.74 -17.29 -3.01
CA ALA A 206 -9.37 -18.23 -2.10
C ALA A 206 -10.29 -19.22 -2.84
N PRO A 207 -10.39 -20.48 -2.39
CA PRO A 207 -11.45 -21.36 -2.87
C PRO A 207 -12.82 -20.69 -2.66
N LEU A 208 -13.65 -20.73 -3.70
CA LEU A 208 -14.93 -20.00 -3.74
C LEU A 208 -14.80 -18.47 -3.71
N TYR A 209 -13.69 -17.89 -4.14
CA TYR A 209 -13.55 -16.44 -4.29
C TYR A 209 -14.74 -15.81 -5.03
N GLY A 210 -15.33 -14.76 -4.44
CA GLY A 210 -16.46 -14.06 -5.04
C GLY A 210 -17.39 -13.36 -4.04
N ILE A 211 -18.33 -12.61 -4.61
CA ILE A 211 -19.43 -11.95 -3.92
C ILE A 211 -20.69 -12.80 -4.12
N TYR A 212 -21.37 -13.15 -3.04
CA TYR A 212 -22.52 -14.06 -3.05
C TYR A 212 -23.73 -13.41 -2.39
N ASP A 213 -24.74 -13.07 -3.19
CA ASP A 213 -26.01 -12.54 -2.70
C ASP A 213 -26.97 -13.66 -2.31
N VAL A 214 -27.60 -13.53 -1.14
CA VAL A 214 -28.53 -14.53 -0.62
C VAL A 214 -29.87 -14.42 -1.36
N LYS A 215 -30.26 -15.49 -2.04
CA LYS A 215 -31.58 -15.60 -2.71
C LYS A 215 -32.61 -16.24 -1.79
N THR A 216 -32.31 -17.41 -1.24
CA THR A 216 -33.18 -18.08 -0.27
C THR A 216 -32.39 -18.41 0.99
N PHE A 217 -33.03 -18.23 2.14
CA PHE A 217 -32.46 -18.49 3.44
C PHE A 217 -33.50 -19.24 4.26
N ASN A 218 -33.25 -20.53 4.47
CA ASN A 218 -34.11 -21.37 5.31
C ASN A 218 -33.36 -21.69 6.60
N LEU A 219 -34.01 -21.45 7.74
CA LEU A 219 -33.50 -21.72 9.07
C LEU A 219 -34.58 -22.41 9.90
N LYS A 220 -34.25 -23.50 10.60
CA LYS A 220 -35.21 -24.30 11.37
C LYS A 220 -36.39 -24.84 10.53
N GLY A 221 -36.21 -24.99 9.23
CA GLY A 221 -37.26 -25.43 8.30
C GLY A 221 -38.11 -24.28 7.74
N GLU A 222 -38.00 -23.07 8.28
CA GLU A 222 -38.77 -21.90 7.85
C GLU A 222 -38.00 -21.05 6.84
N LEU A 223 -38.69 -20.58 5.80
CA LEU A 223 -38.12 -19.66 4.81
C LEU A 223 -38.18 -18.22 5.35
N LEU A 224 -37.02 -17.64 5.63
CA LEU A 224 -36.92 -16.27 6.12
C LEU A 224 -37.00 -15.26 4.96
N ALA A 225 -37.99 -14.37 5.03
CA ALA A 225 -38.16 -13.26 4.09
C ALA A 225 -37.01 -12.23 4.22
N PRO A 226 -36.64 -11.51 3.14
CA PRO A 226 -35.58 -10.49 3.14
C PRO A 226 -36.02 -9.18 3.83
N LEU A 227 -36.39 -9.25 5.11
CA LEU A 227 -36.76 -8.06 5.89
C LEU A 227 -35.50 -7.34 6.38
N THR A 228 -35.40 -6.02 6.14
CA THR A 228 -34.24 -5.19 6.55
C THR A 228 -34.08 -5.08 8.06
N THR A 229 -35.13 -5.40 8.83
CA THR A 229 -35.13 -5.44 10.30
C THR A 229 -34.63 -6.77 10.88
N ASP A 230 -34.43 -7.80 10.05
CA ASP A 230 -34.00 -9.13 10.50
C ASP A 230 -32.48 -9.19 10.76
N SER A 231 -32.10 -9.41 12.02
CA SER A 231 -30.69 -9.52 12.43
C SER A 231 -30.08 -10.91 12.24
N THR A 232 -30.87 -11.91 11.84
CA THR A 232 -30.45 -13.31 11.70
C THR A 232 -30.15 -13.67 10.25
N ARG A 233 -31.00 -13.25 9.29
CA ARG A 233 -30.86 -13.55 7.88
C ARG A 233 -29.66 -12.84 7.26
N TRP A 234 -28.90 -13.59 6.46
CA TRP A 234 -27.79 -13.06 5.69
C TRP A 234 -28.31 -12.34 4.45
N LYS A 235 -27.70 -11.20 4.12
CA LYS A 235 -27.92 -10.47 2.86
C LYS A 235 -26.89 -10.88 1.82
N ARG A 236 -25.62 -10.95 2.22
CA ARG A 236 -24.48 -11.20 1.34
C ARG A 236 -23.34 -11.90 2.08
N MET A 237 -22.59 -12.73 1.38
CA MET A 237 -21.32 -13.30 1.83
C MET A 237 -20.23 -12.96 0.81
N ILE A 238 -19.08 -12.49 1.26
CA ILE A 238 -17.93 -12.17 0.42
C ILE A 238 -16.74 -12.99 0.88
N ILE A 239 -16.12 -13.70 -0.07
CA ILE A 239 -14.88 -14.44 0.12
C ILE A 239 -13.83 -13.76 -0.77
N GLY A 240 -13.06 -12.84 -0.18
CA GLY A 240 -12.03 -12.06 -0.87
C GLY A 240 -10.62 -12.63 -0.69
N TYR A 241 -10.27 -13.02 0.54
CA TYR A 241 -8.95 -13.55 0.89
C TYR A 241 -9.06 -14.92 1.58
N PRO A 242 -8.02 -15.76 1.49
CA PRO A 242 -7.99 -17.03 2.21
C PRO A 242 -8.20 -16.85 3.72
N GLY A 243 -8.93 -17.78 4.33
CA GLY A 243 -9.08 -17.85 5.79
C GLY A 243 -10.24 -17.05 6.37
N TYR A 244 -10.88 -16.14 5.62
CA TYR A 244 -11.97 -15.30 6.12
C TYR A 244 -13.11 -15.10 5.12
N ALA A 245 -14.30 -14.85 5.66
CA ALA A 245 -15.46 -14.36 4.91
C ALA A 245 -16.11 -13.20 5.66
N ARG A 246 -16.55 -12.18 4.92
CA ARG A 246 -17.40 -11.09 5.43
C ARG A 246 -18.85 -11.45 5.13
N ILE A 247 -19.68 -11.50 6.17
CA ILE A 247 -21.13 -11.71 6.05
C ILE A 247 -21.80 -10.38 6.37
N THR A 248 -22.60 -9.89 5.44
CA THR A 248 -23.47 -8.73 5.65
C THR A 248 -24.87 -9.24 5.95
N LYS A 249 -25.46 -8.77 7.05
CA LYS A 249 -26.83 -9.09 7.46
C LYS A 249 -27.84 -8.17 6.78
N MET A 250 -29.13 -8.45 6.94
CA MET A 250 -30.19 -7.59 6.39
C MET A 250 -30.20 -6.18 6.99
N THR A 251 -29.75 -6.03 8.23
CA THR A 251 -29.59 -4.73 8.91
C THR A 251 -28.32 -3.96 8.51
N ASP A 252 -27.66 -4.37 7.41
CA ASP A 252 -26.37 -3.85 6.92
C ASP A 252 -25.16 -4.00 7.88
N SER A 253 -25.36 -4.65 9.03
CA SER A 253 -24.27 -5.00 9.94
C SER A 253 -23.37 -6.08 9.34
N ASN A 254 -22.07 -5.94 9.57
CA ASN A 254 -21.04 -6.83 9.03
C ASN A 254 -20.47 -7.73 10.11
N VAL A 255 -20.33 -9.02 9.80
CA VAL A 255 -19.74 -10.04 10.67
C VAL A 255 -18.60 -10.71 9.94
N TRP A 256 -17.41 -10.65 10.54
CA TRP A 256 -16.24 -11.38 10.06
C TRP A 256 -16.21 -12.77 10.65
N MET A 257 -16.02 -13.77 9.80
CA MET A 257 -15.90 -15.16 10.20
C MET A 257 -14.63 -15.76 9.60
N LYS A 258 -13.92 -16.55 10.40
CA LYS A 258 -12.87 -17.41 9.87
C LYS A 258 -13.54 -18.49 9.02
N LEU A 259 -13.01 -18.73 7.83
CA LEU A 259 -13.53 -19.69 6.87
C LEU A 259 -12.42 -20.62 6.39
N LYS A 260 -12.58 -21.92 6.63
CA LYS A 260 -11.78 -22.96 5.99
C LYS A 260 -12.66 -23.70 4.98
N VAL A 261 -12.24 -23.67 3.72
CA VAL A 261 -12.91 -24.37 2.62
C VAL A 261 -12.17 -25.67 2.33
N ASP A 262 -12.89 -26.79 2.40
CA ASP A 262 -12.39 -28.09 1.96
C ASP A 262 -12.99 -28.41 0.59
N THR A 263 -12.16 -28.34 -0.46
CA THR A 263 -12.59 -28.58 -1.84
C THR A 263 -12.84 -30.05 -2.14
N ASN A 264 -12.23 -30.97 -1.39
CA ASN A 264 -12.36 -32.41 -1.59
C ASN A 264 -13.63 -32.91 -0.91
N ALA A 265 -13.80 -32.58 0.38
CA ALA A 265 -15.00 -32.92 1.14
C ALA A 265 -16.22 -32.05 0.79
N LYS A 266 -16.00 -30.94 0.05
CA LYS A 266 -17.01 -29.93 -0.29
C LYS A 266 -17.71 -29.36 0.95
N THR A 267 -16.91 -28.95 1.94
CA THR A 267 -17.41 -28.36 3.19
C THR A 267 -16.82 -26.98 3.47
N LEU A 268 -17.59 -26.17 4.19
CA LEU A 268 -17.23 -24.85 4.70
C LEU A 268 -17.24 -24.93 6.22
N LYS A 269 -16.08 -24.77 6.83
CA LYS A 269 -15.97 -24.63 8.29
C LYS A 269 -15.90 -23.15 8.61
N PHE A 270 -16.97 -22.64 9.19
CA PHE A 270 -17.03 -21.29 9.74
C PHE A 270 -16.64 -21.31 11.21
N THR A 271 -15.91 -20.30 11.66
CA THR A 271 -15.55 -20.11 13.08
C THR A 271 -15.71 -18.63 13.42
N SER A 272 -16.44 -18.35 14.50
CA SER A 272 -16.63 -16.98 14.96
C SER A 272 -15.30 -16.35 15.34
N THR A 273 -15.14 -15.07 15.03
CA THR A 273 -13.97 -14.26 15.38
C THR A 273 -14.00 -13.79 16.84
N LYS A 274 -15.18 -13.76 17.46
CA LYS A 274 -15.38 -13.36 18.86
C LYS A 274 -15.31 -14.53 19.84
N ASP A 275 -15.72 -15.71 19.39
CA ASP A 275 -15.77 -16.93 20.21
C ASP A 275 -15.34 -18.12 19.37
N SER A 276 -14.15 -18.65 19.66
CA SER A 276 -13.56 -19.76 18.91
C SER A 276 -14.30 -21.09 19.10
N THR A 277 -15.17 -21.21 20.11
CA THR A 277 -15.99 -22.40 20.34
C THR A 277 -17.20 -22.47 19.42
N ASN A 278 -17.65 -21.32 18.91
CA ASN A 278 -18.76 -21.24 17.96
C ASN A 278 -18.27 -21.56 16.55
N GLN A 279 -18.38 -22.84 16.20
CA GLN A 279 -17.99 -23.41 14.91
C GLN A 279 -19.16 -24.16 14.29
N TYR A 280 -19.30 -24.05 12.97
CA TYR A 280 -20.25 -24.85 12.23
C TYR A 280 -19.67 -25.26 10.88
N ILE A 281 -19.96 -26.50 10.50
CA ILE A 281 -19.50 -27.13 9.27
C ILE A 281 -20.72 -27.30 8.37
N LEU A 282 -20.68 -26.67 7.22
CA LEU A 282 -21.76 -26.68 6.24
C LEU A 282 -21.26 -27.35 4.95
N ALA A 283 -22.04 -28.26 4.40
CA ALA A 283 -21.78 -28.81 3.07
C ALA A 283 -22.12 -27.74 2.02
N TYR A 284 -21.33 -27.65 0.95
CA TYR A 284 -21.62 -26.76 -0.16
C TYR A 284 -21.72 -27.51 -1.49
N LYS A 285 -22.54 -26.98 -2.39
CA LYS A 285 -22.68 -27.47 -3.76
C LYS A 285 -22.77 -26.28 -4.71
N LYS A 286 -21.89 -26.24 -5.72
CA LYS A 286 -22.04 -25.32 -6.85
C LYS A 286 -23.03 -25.92 -7.87
N LEU A 287 -23.98 -25.14 -8.32
CA LEU A 287 -24.87 -25.46 -9.43
C LEU A 287 -24.62 -24.47 -10.57
N GLY A 288 -24.28 -24.95 -11.75
CA GLY A 288 -23.92 -24.07 -12.86
C GLY A 288 -22.71 -23.18 -12.54
N LYS A 289 -22.71 -21.94 -13.08
CA LYS A 289 -21.60 -20.99 -12.95
C LYS A 289 -21.76 -20.02 -11.78
N ASP A 290 -22.99 -19.69 -11.39
CA ASP A 290 -23.29 -18.59 -10.46
C ASP A 290 -24.07 -19.01 -9.22
N GLN A 291 -24.49 -20.26 -9.07
CA GLN A 291 -25.26 -20.68 -7.88
C GLN A 291 -24.40 -21.47 -6.91
N LEU A 292 -24.45 -21.06 -5.64
CA LEU A 292 -23.83 -21.78 -4.52
C LEU A 292 -24.90 -22.11 -3.50
N ILE A 293 -25.06 -23.39 -3.19
CA ILE A 293 -25.96 -23.87 -2.14
C ILE A 293 -25.12 -24.29 -0.95
N VAL A 294 -25.47 -23.82 0.24
CA VAL A 294 -24.83 -24.19 1.50
C VAL A 294 -25.88 -24.77 2.44
N LYS A 295 -25.64 -25.97 2.97
CA LYS A 295 -26.57 -26.68 3.85
C LYS A 295 -25.86 -27.32 5.02
N GLY A 296 -26.51 -27.39 6.18
CA GLY A 296 -25.98 -28.10 7.33
C GLY A 296 -26.71 -27.74 8.60
N LEU A 297 -26.01 -27.84 9.73
CA LEU A 297 -26.52 -27.50 11.04
C LEU A 297 -25.71 -26.35 11.63
N VAL A 298 -26.41 -25.37 12.21
CA VAL A 298 -25.82 -24.35 13.08
C VAL A 298 -26.35 -24.61 14.49
N GLY A 299 -25.49 -25.15 15.35
CA GLY A 299 -25.96 -25.74 16.61
C GLY A 299 -26.86 -26.95 16.34
N LYS A 300 -28.14 -26.85 16.74
CA LYS A 300 -29.16 -27.87 16.48
C LYS A 300 -30.08 -27.53 15.30
N ASP A 301 -29.92 -26.34 14.73
CA ASP A 301 -30.85 -25.80 13.75
C ASP A 301 -30.39 -26.10 12.33
N ALA A 302 -31.27 -26.68 11.52
CA ALA A 302 -31.02 -26.88 10.11
C ALA A 302 -30.99 -25.54 9.37
N ILE A 303 -29.93 -25.32 8.59
CA ILE A 303 -29.77 -24.15 7.74
C ILE A 303 -29.60 -24.59 6.27
N SER A 304 -30.24 -23.86 5.37
CA SER A 304 -30.07 -24.00 3.93
C SER A 304 -30.11 -22.63 3.26
N ILE A 305 -28.98 -22.23 2.68
CA ILE A 305 -28.82 -20.95 2.01
C ILE A 305 -28.53 -21.19 0.52
N GLN A 306 -29.27 -20.53 -0.35
CA GLN A 306 -28.94 -20.45 -1.77
C GLN A 306 -28.43 -19.06 -2.09
N PHE A 307 -27.22 -19.03 -2.66
CA PHE A 307 -26.56 -17.82 -3.10
C PHE A 307 -26.57 -17.72 -4.62
N LYS A 308 -26.63 -16.48 -5.11
CA LYS A 308 -26.28 -16.11 -6.48
C LYS A 308 -24.98 -15.30 -6.45
N GLN A 309 -23.99 -15.74 -7.20
CA GLN A 309 -22.73 -15.04 -7.35
C GLN A 309 -22.95 -13.76 -8.15
N PHE A 310 -22.47 -12.65 -7.62
CA PHE A 310 -22.46 -11.37 -8.30
C PHE A 310 -21.18 -11.24 -9.13
N ASP A 311 -21.34 -10.80 -10.38
CA ASP A 311 -20.22 -10.53 -11.27
C ASP A 311 -19.58 -9.18 -10.92
N HIS A 312 -18.52 -9.23 -10.12
CA HIS A 312 -17.76 -8.05 -9.69
C HIS A 312 -17.11 -7.27 -10.85
N THR A 313 -16.92 -7.88 -12.02
CA THR A 313 -16.35 -7.19 -13.19
C THR A 313 -17.28 -6.11 -13.76
N GLN A 314 -18.57 -6.17 -13.42
CA GLN A 314 -19.56 -5.16 -13.83
C GLN A 314 -19.49 -3.87 -13.01
N LEU A 315 -18.75 -3.88 -11.90
CA LEU A 315 -18.60 -2.69 -11.05
C LEU A 315 -17.89 -1.58 -11.82
N ASN A 316 -18.37 -0.34 -11.69
CA ASN A 316 -17.85 0.79 -12.45
C ASN A 316 -16.34 0.97 -12.28
N LEU A 317 -15.84 0.83 -11.06
CA LEU A 317 -14.41 0.96 -10.76
C LEU A 317 -13.57 -0.15 -11.42
N VAL A 318 -14.14 -1.34 -11.63
CA VAL A 318 -13.42 -2.48 -12.24
C VAL A 318 -13.43 -2.38 -13.77
N LYS A 319 -14.58 -1.99 -14.36
CA LYS A 319 -14.72 -1.93 -15.82
C LYS A 319 -14.10 -0.68 -16.44
N THR A 320 -13.90 0.38 -15.67
CA THR A 320 -13.39 1.66 -16.19
C THR A 320 -11.87 1.60 -16.24
N GLY A 321 -11.30 1.81 -17.42
CA GLY A 321 -9.86 1.84 -17.64
C GLY A 321 -9.34 3.21 -18.05
N PHE A 322 -8.06 3.26 -18.38
CA PHE A 322 -7.40 4.44 -18.94
C PHE A 322 -7.87 4.68 -20.39
N HIS A 323 -8.18 5.92 -20.71
CA HIS A 323 -8.53 6.38 -22.05
C HIS A 323 -7.72 7.64 -22.37
N TRP A 324 -7.06 7.67 -23.53
CA TRP A 324 -6.29 8.84 -23.99
C TRP A 324 -7.18 10.03 -24.31
N ILE A 325 -8.39 9.76 -24.83
CA ILE A 325 -9.40 10.75 -25.19
C ILE A 325 -10.64 10.43 -24.35
N ASN A 326 -11.16 11.45 -23.66
CA ASN A 326 -12.43 11.43 -22.96
C ASN A 326 -13.22 12.67 -23.37
N GLU A 327 -14.22 12.51 -24.24
CA GLU A 327 -15.05 13.62 -24.73
C GLU A 327 -15.91 14.23 -23.62
N TYR A 328 -16.27 13.43 -22.61
CA TYR A 328 -16.99 13.85 -21.41
C TYR A 328 -16.41 13.22 -20.14
N PRO A 329 -16.40 13.94 -19.00
CA PRO A 329 -15.91 13.39 -17.75
C PRO A 329 -16.82 12.27 -17.24
N ASN A 330 -16.24 11.11 -16.87
CA ASN A 330 -16.96 10.00 -16.26
C ASN A 330 -17.03 10.18 -14.73
N ASN A 331 -17.98 11.01 -14.27
CA ASN A 331 -18.21 11.33 -12.86
C ASN A 331 -19.65 10.91 -12.48
N ARG A 332 -19.80 9.75 -11.81
CA ARG A 332 -21.09 9.15 -11.44
C ARG A 332 -21.21 8.90 -9.96
#